data_AF-A0A564YN99-F1
#
_entry.id   AF-A0A564YN99-F1
#
_cell.length_a   1.000
_cell.length_b   1.000
_cell.length_c   1.000
_cell.angle_alpha   90.00
_cell.angle_beta   90.00
_cell.angle_gamma   90.00
#
_symmetry.space_group_name_H-M   'P 1'
#
loop_
_entity.id
_entity.type
_entity.pdbx_description
1 polymer ?
#
loop_
_entity_poly.entity_id
_entity_poly.type
_entity_poly.pdbx_seq_one_letter_code
_entity_poly.pdbx_strand_id
1 'polypeptide(L)'
;MAGLPNKTRINMLLLKFCKNDHDLYLAYLLPLSPKDFTFEETFEECGKVFGDNTSLFNRRFKCLNLAIGEGEDTHEYAAAVNRMCNASPYGSLKQGQFRCLVFIQGLRSSCYEEIRLKLLSLLDKNPDIMLHHLVDEYNNFRSLIAHSNMVESNEPRAYQIKKP
;
A
#
# COMPACT_ATOMS: atom_id res chain seq x y z
N MET A 1 35.77 0.41 -17.22
CA MET A 1 35.63 1.71 -16.53
C MET A 1 35.52 1.42 -15.04
N ALA A 2 36.42 1.94 -14.21
CA ALA A 2 36.38 1.70 -12.76
C ALA A 2 35.24 2.53 -12.13
N GLY A 3 34.35 1.87 -11.37
CA GLY A 3 33.25 2.53 -10.68
C GLY A 3 33.73 3.45 -9.54
N LEU A 4 32.91 4.44 -9.17
CA LEU A 4 33.18 5.32 -8.04
C LEU A 4 33.26 4.53 -6.72
N PRO A 5 34.11 4.94 -5.75
CA PRO A 5 34.15 4.32 -4.42
C PRO A 5 32.78 4.38 -3.73
N ASN A 6 32.41 3.33 -3.00
CA ASN A 6 31.10 3.22 -2.32
C ASN A 6 30.80 4.43 -1.43
N LYS A 7 31.79 4.90 -0.67
CA LYS A 7 31.67 6.12 0.16
C LYS A 7 31.22 7.34 -0.65
N THR A 8 31.76 7.53 -1.86
CA THR A 8 31.39 8.65 -2.73
C THR A 8 29.96 8.49 -3.26
N ARG A 9 29.59 7.27 -3.65
CA ARG A 9 28.23 6.96 -4.14
C ARG A 9 27.17 7.16 -3.05
N ILE A 10 27.45 6.71 -1.82
CA ILE A 10 26.58 6.89 -0.64
C ILE A 10 26.43 8.37 -0.31
N ASN A 11 27.52 9.14 -0.27
CA ASN A 11 27.45 10.58 -0.02
C ASN A 11 26.62 11.31 -1.09
N MET A 12 26.76 10.93 -2.37
CA MET A 12 25.94 11.49 -3.45
C MET A 12 24.46 11.15 -3.32
N LEU A 13 24.11 9.97 -2.80
CA LEU A 13 22.73 9.58 -2.50
C LEU A 13 22.15 10.45 -1.37
N LEU A 14 22.89 10.62 -0.27
CA LEU A 14 22.46 11.41 0.88
C LEU A 14 22.25 12.89 0.55
N LEU A 15 22.97 13.43 -0.44
CA LEU A 15 22.74 14.79 -0.94
C LEU A 15 21.38 15.00 -1.62
N LYS A 16 20.68 13.92 -2.03
CA LYS A 16 19.34 14.01 -2.61
C LYS A 16 18.23 14.02 -1.58
N PHE A 17 18.54 13.77 -0.30
CA PHE A 17 17.54 13.61 0.74
C PHE A 17 17.10 14.99 1.22
N CYS A 18 15.79 15.15 1.47
CA CYS A 18 15.35 16.32 2.20
C CYS A 18 15.76 16.20 3.68
N LYS A 19 15.65 17.28 4.45
CA LYS A 19 16.04 17.27 5.87
C LYS A 19 15.32 16.16 6.66
N ASN A 20 14.03 15.96 6.40
CA ASN A 20 13.23 14.92 7.05
C ASN A 20 13.69 13.50 6.65
N ASP A 21 13.97 13.26 5.36
CA ASP A 21 14.46 11.97 4.88
C ASP A 21 15.84 11.66 5.45
N HIS A 22 16.68 12.69 5.59
CA HIS A 22 18.00 12.55 6.21
C HIS A 22 17.89 12.19 7.69
N ASP A 23 17.01 12.85 8.45
CA ASP A 23 16.78 12.52 9.86
C ASP A 23 16.20 11.10 10.02
N LEU A 24 15.30 10.69 9.13
CA LEU A 24 14.75 9.33 9.10
C LEU A 24 15.83 8.29 8.75
N TYR A 25 16.67 8.58 7.76
CA TYR A 25 17.82 7.76 7.40
C TYR A 25 18.74 7.57 8.61
N LEU A 26 19.06 8.66 9.33
CA LEU A 26 19.90 8.56 10.51
C LEU A 26 19.24 7.73 11.61
N ALA A 27 17.94 7.89 11.84
CA ALA A 27 17.22 7.18 12.90
C ALA A 27 17.02 5.68 12.61
N TYR A 28 16.80 5.29 11.35
CA TYR A 28 16.54 3.91 10.95
C TYR A 28 17.81 3.12 10.63
N LEU A 29 18.85 3.77 10.09
CA LEU A 29 20.04 3.10 9.56
C LEU A 29 21.31 3.33 10.40
N LEU A 30 21.33 4.28 11.35
CA LEU A 30 22.41 4.34 12.35
C LEU A 30 21.99 3.61 13.63
N PRO A 31 22.67 2.49 13.92
CA PRO A 31 24.01 2.61 14.50
C PRO A 31 25.14 1.96 13.68
N LEU A 32 24.98 1.82 12.36
CA LEU A 32 25.99 1.17 11.52
C LEU A 32 26.91 2.21 10.88
N SER A 33 28.22 2.05 11.04
CA SER A 33 29.15 3.06 10.55
C SER A 33 29.13 3.06 9.01
N PRO A 34 29.31 4.20 8.33
CA PRO A 34 29.42 4.26 6.87
C PRO A 34 30.55 3.41 6.26
N LYS A 35 31.38 2.76 7.09
CA LYS A 35 32.44 1.83 6.68
C LYS A 35 31.94 0.38 6.57
N ASP A 36 30.76 0.08 7.11
CA ASP A 36 30.24 -1.28 7.25
C ASP A 36 29.27 -1.68 6.13
N PHE A 37 28.92 -0.74 5.24
CA PHE A 37 27.95 -0.94 4.16
C PHE A 37 28.51 -0.59 2.78
N THR A 38 28.21 -1.45 1.80
CA THR A 38 28.35 -1.15 0.38
C THR A 38 27.25 -0.19 -0.10
N PHE A 39 27.45 0.41 -1.27
CA PHE A 39 26.42 1.25 -1.86
C PHE A 39 25.15 0.45 -2.17
N GLU A 40 25.30 -0.79 -2.64
CA GLU A 40 24.18 -1.67 -2.93
C GLU A 40 23.34 -1.98 -1.68
N GLU A 41 23.95 -2.33 -0.55
CA GLU A 41 23.23 -2.57 0.71
C GLU A 41 22.55 -1.30 1.25
N THR A 42 23.22 -0.16 1.17
CA THR A 42 22.64 1.14 1.56
C THR A 42 21.41 1.46 0.70
N PHE A 43 21.49 1.20 -0.59
CA PHE A 43 20.39 1.43 -1.53
C PHE A 43 19.21 0.49 -1.28
N GLU A 44 19.47 -0.78 -0.97
CA GLU A 44 18.43 -1.76 -0.63
C GLU A 44 17.68 -1.35 0.65
N GLU A 45 18.41 -0.96 1.70
CA GLU A 45 17.81 -0.50 2.95
C GLU A 45 17.04 0.82 2.78
N CYS A 46 17.57 1.76 2.00
CA CYS A 46 16.80 2.93 1.60
C CYS A 46 15.51 2.53 0.87
N GLY A 47 15.54 1.49 0.04
CA GLY A 47 14.36 0.91 -0.60
C GLY A 47 13.33 0.37 0.39
N LYS A 48 13.75 -0.15 1.55
CA LYS A 48 12.81 -0.64 2.60
C LYS A 48 12.18 0.51 3.39
N VAL A 49 12.97 1.55 3.70
CA VAL A 49 12.54 2.70 4.51
C VAL A 49 11.74 3.72 3.69
N PHE A 50 12.20 4.03 2.48
CA PHE A 50 11.63 5.07 1.62
C PHE A 50 10.88 4.51 0.41
N GLY A 51 10.98 3.21 0.14
CA GLY A 51 10.23 2.60 -0.94
C GLY A 51 8.74 2.60 -0.65
N ASP A 52 7.96 2.66 -1.72
CA ASP A 52 6.53 2.47 -1.61
C ASP A 52 6.23 1.01 -1.21
N ASN A 53 6.01 0.77 0.08
CA ASN A 53 5.67 -0.56 0.61
C ASN A 53 4.24 -1.00 0.25
N THR A 54 3.50 -0.21 -0.55
CA THR A 54 2.20 -0.59 -1.07
C THR A 54 2.35 -1.82 -1.98
N SER A 55 1.56 -2.85 -1.70
CA SER A 55 1.58 -4.08 -2.49
C SER A 55 1.20 -3.86 -3.96
N LEU A 56 1.57 -4.81 -4.81
CA LEU A 56 1.30 -4.74 -6.25
C LEU A 56 -0.21 -4.66 -6.54
N PHE A 57 -1.05 -5.41 -5.82
CA PHE A 57 -2.51 -5.34 -6.00
C PHE A 57 -3.08 -4.03 -5.49
N ASN A 58 -2.58 -3.48 -4.37
CA ASN A 58 -3.02 -2.17 -3.89
C ASN A 58 -2.65 -1.05 -4.88
N ARG A 59 -1.46 -1.07 -5.48
CA ARG A 59 -1.07 -0.10 -6.53
C ARG A 59 -1.98 -0.20 -7.76
N ARG A 60 -2.23 -1.42 -8.24
CA ARG A 60 -3.17 -1.67 -9.35
C ARG A 60 -4.60 -1.28 -8.99
N PHE A 61 -5.00 -1.47 -7.75
CA PHE A 61 -6.32 -1.04 -7.28
C PHE A 61 -6.42 0.49 -7.27
N LYS A 62 -5.41 1.21 -6.74
CA LYS A 62 -5.36 2.67 -6.78
C LYS A 62 -5.45 3.20 -8.22
N CYS A 63 -4.69 2.63 -9.14
CA CYS A 63 -4.73 3.02 -10.55
C CYS A 63 -6.10 2.75 -11.20
N LEU A 64 -6.79 1.65 -10.86
CA LEU A 64 -8.16 1.37 -11.32
C LEU A 64 -9.22 2.33 -10.75
N ASN A 65 -8.93 3.00 -9.63
CA ASN A 65 -9.81 3.98 -9.00
C ASN A 65 -9.45 5.43 -9.35
N LEU A 66 -8.49 5.66 -10.24
CA LEU A 66 -8.27 6.98 -10.80
C LEU A 66 -9.55 7.47 -11.46
N ALA A 67 -9.93 8.70 -11.15
CA ALA A 67 -11.06 9.39 -11.72
C ALA A 67 -10.58 10.79 -12.10
N ILE A 68 -11.01 11.28 -13.24
CA ILE A 68 -10.75 12.66 -13.65
C ILE A 68 -11.49 13.61 -12.70
N GLY A 69 -10.78 14.59 -12.17
CA GLY A 69 -11.34 15.62 -11.31
C GLY A 69 -12.21 16.61 -12.09
N GLU A 70 -13.11 17.30 -11.40
CA GLU A 70 -13.85 18.41 -12.00
C GLU A 70 -12.87 19.52 -12.41
N GLY A 71 -12.82 19.83 -13.71
CA GLY A 71 -11.93 20.85 -14.27
C GLY A 71 -10.47 20.41 -14.46
N GLU A 72 -10.14 19.14 -14.20
CA GLU A 72 -8.80 18.59 -14.49
C GLU A 72 -8.55 18.51 -16.01
N ASP A 73 -7.35 18.89 -16.44
CA ASP A 73 -6.97 18.78 -17.84
C ASP A 73 -6.80 17.31 -18.25
N THR A 74 -7.31 16.97 -19.43
CA THR A 74 -7.31 15.58 -19.91
C THR A 74 -5.91 15.03 -20.16
N HIS A 75 -4.93 15.88 -20.51
CA HIS A 75 -3.54 15.45 -20.67
C HIS A 75 -2.86 15.24 -19.31
N GLU A 76 -3.16 16.07 -18.31
CA GLU A 76 -2.71 15.85 -16.93
C GLU A 76 -3.23 14.53 -16.36
N TYR A 77 -4.53 14.26 -16.54
CA TYR A 77 -5.13 12.98 -16.15
C TYR A 77 -4.49 11.80 -16.89
N ALA A 78 -4.29 11.91 -18.22
CA ALA A 78 -3.63 10.87 -19.00
C ALA A 78 -2.17 10.62 -18.55
N ALA A 79 -1.44 11.68 -18.18
CA ALA A 79 -0.10 11.56 -17.63
C ALA A 79 -0.11 10.86 -16.27
N ALA A 80 -1.09 11.14 -15.41
CA ALA A 80 -1.26 10.47 -14.12
C ALA A 80 -1.56 8.97 -14.31
N VAL A 81 -2.47 8.61 -15.22
CA VAL A 81 -2.76 7.21 -15.58
C VAL A 81 -1.51 6.50 -16.06
N ASN A 82 -0.75 7.10 -16.99
CA ASN A 82 0.49 6.51 -17.50
C ASN A 82 1.54 6.31 -16.40
N ARG A 83 1.73 7.30 -15.52
CA ARG A 83 2.69 7.21 -14.41
C ARG A 83 2.33 6.06 -13.46
N MET A 84 1.06 5.91 -13.11
CA MET A 84 0.57 4.86 -12.21
C MET A 84 0.66 3.47 -12.86
N CYS A 85 0.25 3.33 -14.13
CA CYS A 85 0.37 2.08 -14.88
C CYS A 85 1.82 1.61 -15.05
N ASN A 86 2.76 2.53 -15.26
CA ASN A 86 4.18 2.21 -15.39
C ASN A 86 4.81 1.76 -14.06
N ALA A 87 4.35 2.31 -12.93
CA ALA A 87 4.81 1.91 -11.59
C ALA A 87 4.30 0.51 -11.17
N SER A 88 3.22 0.03 -11.77
CA SER A 88 2.69 -1.33 -11.56
C SER A 88 2.14 -1.92 -12.87
N PRO A 89 3.01 -2.53 -13.70
CA PRO A 89 2.62 -2.98 -15.03
C PRO A 89 1.44 -3.95 -14.99
N TYR A 90 0.39 -3.61 -15.73
CA TYR A 90 -0.78 -4.47 -15.91
C TYR A 90 -0.53 -5.60 -16.91
N GLY A 91 0.52 -5.52 -17.73
CA GLY A 91 0.87 -6.55 -18.73
C GLY A 91 1.14 -7.93 -18.11
N SER A 92 1.49 -8.01 -16.83
CA SER A 92 1.67 -9.28 -16.11
C SER A 92 0.43 -9.76 -15.33
N LEU A 93 -0.68 -9.02 -15.40
CA LEU A 93 -1.91 -9.34 -14.66
C LEU A 93 -2.64 -10.51 -15.34
N LYS A 94 -2.77 -11.64 -14.62
CA LYS A 94 -3.54 -12.79 -15.12
C LYS A 94 -5.03 -12.46 -15.19
N GLN A 95 -5.76 -13.14 -16.08
CA GLN A 95 -7.21 -12.90 -16.23
C GLN A 95 -7.99 -13.11 -14.91
N GLY A 96 -7.64 -14.12 -14.12
CA GLY A 96 -8.26 -14.36 -12.80
C GLY A 96 -8.03 -13.19 -11.83
N GLN A 97 -6.80 -12.69 -11.77
CA GLN A 97 -6.42 -11.53 -10.97
C GLN A 97 -7.19 -10.27 -11.35
N PHE A 98 -7.35 -10.04 -12.66
CA PHE A 98 -8.14 -8.92 -13.18
C PHE A 98 -9.61 -9.02 -12.76
N ARG A 99 -10.23 -10.21 -12.86
CA ARG A 99 -11.61 -10.43 -12.40
C ARG A 99 -11.78 -10.12 -10.91
N CYS A 100 -10.82 -10.53 -10.08
CA CYS A 100 -10.79 -10.23 -8.65
C CYS A 100 -10.69 -8.72 -8.38
N LEU A 101 -9.82 -8.00 -9.08
CA LEU A 101 -9.69 -6.54 -8.95
C LEU A 101 -10.97 -5.81 -9.36
N VAL A 102 -11.62 -6.23 -10.45
CA VAL A 102 -12.90 -5.66 -10.90
C VAL A 102 -13.99 -5.89 -9.85
N PHE A 103 -14.04 -7.07 -9.23
CA PHE A 103 -14.99 -7.35 -8.15
C PHE A 103 -14.79 -6.40 -6.96
N ILE A 104 -13.55 -6.25 -6.47
CA ILE A 104 -13.23 -5.35 -5.36
C ILE A 104 -13.53 -3.88 -5.74
N GLN A 105 -13.29 -3.48 -6.99
CA GLN A 105 -13.55 -2.13 -7.50
C GLN A 105 -15.05 -1.82 -7.56
N GLY A 106 -15.90 -2.83 -7.70
CA GLY A 106 -17.36 -2.71 -7.59
C GLY A 106 -17.84 -2.35 -6.18
N LEU A 107 -17.06 -2.62 -5.13
CA LEU A 107 -17.39 -2.34 -3.73
C LEU A 107 -17.12 -0.85 -3.37
N ARG A 108 -17.76 0.08 -4.09
CA ARG A 108 -17.46 1.53 -4.00
C ARG A 108 -17.93 2.22 -2.72
N SER A 109 -18.98 1.70 -2.09
CA SER A 109 -19.54 2.29 -0.86
C SER A 109 -18.54 2.23 0.29
N SER A 110 -18.53 3.26 1.14
CA SER A 110 -17.68 3.32 2.33
C SER A 110 -17.95 2.18 3.32
N CYS A 111 -19.18 1.62 3.33
CA CYS A 111 -19.49 0.45 4.17
C CYS A 111 -18.67 -0.81 3.83
N TYR A 112 -18.01 -0.85 2.67
CA TYR A 112 -17.13 -1.93 2.26
C TYR A 112 -15.64 -1.61 2.41
N GLU A 113 -15.26 -0.45 2.97
CA GLU A 113 -13.86 -0.02 3.05
C GLU A 113 -12.96 -1.05 3.75
N GLU A 114 -13.36 -1.51 4.94
CA GLU A 114 -12.61 -2.53 5.68
C GLU A 114 -12.53 -3.85 4.91
N ILE A 115 -13.63 -4.25 4.27
CA ILE A 115 -13.68 -5.49 3.47
C ILE A 115 -12.77 -5.39 2.25
N ARG A 116 -12.72 -4.25 1.55
CA ARG A 116 -11.81 -4.03 0.43
C ARG A 116 -10.36 -4.19 0.86
N LEU A 117 -9.97 -3.64 2.01
CA LEU A 117 -8.61 -3.79 2.55
C LEU A 117 -8.27 -5.25 2.84
N LYS A 118 -9.20 -6.01 3.44
CA LYS A 118 -9.00 -7.45 3.71
C LYS A 118 -8.87 -8.27 2.43
N LEU A 119 -9.72 -8.01 1.44
CA LEU A 119 -9.67 -8.70 0.13
C LEU A 119 -8.39 -8.37 -0.66
N LEU A 120 -7.92 -7.12 -0.61
CA LEU A 120 -6.65 -6.74 -1.24
C LEU A 120 -5.46 -7.43 -0.56
N SER A 121 -5.45 -7.48 0.79
CA SER A 121 -4.42 -8.21 1.54
C SER A 121 -4.44 -9.73 1.24
N LEU A 122 -5.63 -10.30 1.02
CA LEU A 122 -5.77 -11.69 0.60
C LEU A 122 -5.18 -11.92 -0.80
N LEU A 123 -5.41 -11.02 -1.75
CA LEU A 123 -4.82 -11.10 -3.10
C LEU A 123 -3.30 -11.00 -3.07
N ASP A 124 -2.75 -10.21 -2.15
CA ASP A 124 -1.29 -10.12 -1.98
C ASP A 124 -0.67 -11.42 -1.47
N LYS A 125 -1.38 -12.14 -0.59
CA LYS A 125 -0.95 -13.43 -0.03
C LYS A 125 -1.20 -14.59 -0.98
N ASN A 126 -2.29 -14.54 -1.75
CA ASN A 126 -2.70 -15.55 -2.70
C ASN A 126 -3.06 -14.92 -4.05
N PRO A 127 -2.06 -14.61 -4.89
CA PRO A 127 -2.26 -13.91 -6.16
C PRO A 127 -3.02 -14.73 -7.19
N ASP A 128 -3.15 -16.05 -7.02
CA ASP A 128 -3.84 -16.94 -7.96
C ASP A 128 -5.22 -17.37 -7.47
N ILE A 129 -5.75 -16.70 -6.43
CA ILE A 129 -7.11 -16.95 -5.96
C ILE A 129 -8.14 -16.72 -7.07
N MET A 130 -9.08 -17.66 -7.17
CA MET A 130 -10.18 -17.57 -8.12
C MET A 130 -11.28 -16.66 -7.58
N LEU A 131 -12.00 -16.00 -8.49
CA LEU A 131 -13.06 -15.06 -8.12
C LEU A 131 -14.12 -15.68 -7.18
N HIS A 132 -14.52 -16.94 -7.40
CA HIS A 132 -15.52 -17.58 -6.53
C HIS A 132 -15.01 -17.74 -5.09
N HIS A 133 -13.77 -18.16 -4.90
CA HIS A 133 -13.14 -18.21 -3.58
C HIS A 133 -13.00 -16.82 -2.94
N LEU A 134 -12.72 -15.78 -3.74
CA LEU A 134 -12.70 -14.41 -3.24
C LEU A 134 -14.09 -13.96 -2.74
N VAL A 135 -15.16 -14.38 -3.41
CA VAL A 135 -16.55 -14.11 -2.99
C VAL A 135 -16.89 -14.85 -1.70
N ASP A 136 -16.42 -16.09 -1.54
CA ASP A 136 -16.58 -16.84 -0.28
C ASP A 136 -15.92 -16.09 0.87
N GLU A 137 -14.68 -15.61 0.68
CA GLU A 137 -13.95 -14.81 1.67
C GLU A 137 -14.63 -13.46 1.95
N TYR A 138 -15.20 -12.81 0.94
CA TYR A 138 -16.04 -11.62 1.15
C TYR A 138 -17.20 -11.92 2.10
N ASN A 139 -17.92 -13.03 1.91
CA ASN A 139 -19.04 -13.40 2.76
C ASN A 139 -18.59 -13.75 4.19
N ASN A 140 -17.42 -14.39 4.33
CA ASN A 140 -16.82 -14.66 5.63
C ASN A 140 -16.49 -13.36 6.36
N PHE A 141 -15.80 -12.42 5.71
CA PHE A 141 -15.46 -11.12 6.32
C PHE A 141 -16.71 -10.31 6.66
N ARG A 142 -17.70 -10.27 5.78
CA ARG A 142 -18.97 -9.58 6.03
C ARG A 142 -19.69 -10.15 7.25
N SER A 143 -19.73 -11.48 7.37
CA SER A 143 -20.31 -12.14 8.53
C SER A 143 -19.55 -11.77 9.80
N LEU A 144 -18.21 -11.87 9.80
CA LEU A 144 -17.39 -11.52 10.98
C LEU A 144 -17.61 -10.08 11.45
N ILE A 145 -17.70 -9.12 10.52
CA ILE A 145 -17.97 -7.71 10.86
C ILE A 145 -19.35 -7.55 11.48
N ALA A 146 -20.38 -8.24 10.93
CA ALA A 146 -21.71 -8.21 11.51
C ALA A 146 -21.73 -8.76 12.95
N HIS A 147 -21.02 -9.86 13.23
CA HIS A 147 -20.92 -10.40 14.59
C HIS A 147 -20.16 -9.46 15.54
N SER A 148 -19.08 -8.81 15.08
CA SER A 148 -18.31 -7.86 15.88
C SER A 148 -19.17 -6.66 16.31
N ASN A 149 -19.94 -6.09 15.38
CA ASN A 149 -20.82 -4.95 15.65
C ASN A 149 -21.92 -5.30 16.67
N MET A 150 -22.42 -6.54 16.67
CA MET A 150 -23.41 -7.00 17.66
C MET A 150 -22.83 -7.07 19.07
N VAL A 151 -21.57 -7.51 19.21
CA VAL A 151 -20.90 -7.60 20.52
C VAL A 151 -20.58 -6.20 21.06
N GLU A 152 -20.11 -5.29 20.21
CA GLU A 152 -19.78 -3.91 20.58
C GLU A 152 -21.03 -3.09 20.96
N SER A 153 -22.19 -3.36 20.34
CA SER A 153 -23.47 -2.74 20.72
C SER A 153 -24.04 -3.20 22.07
N ASN A 154 -23.48 -4.27 22.66
CA ASN A 154 -23.97 -4.89 23.89
C ASN A 154 -23.09 -4.60 25.12
N GLU A 155 -22.09 -3.72 25.04
CA GLU A 155 -21.39 -3.25 26.25
C GLU A 155 -22.33 -2.38 27.10
N PRO A 156 -22.62 -2.76 28.36
CA PRO A 156 -23.45 -1.94 29.23
C PRO A 156 -22.68 -0.68 29.60
N ARG A 157 -23.26 0.49 29.29
CA ARG A 157 -22.81 1.80 29.78
C ARG A 157 -22.86 1.81 31.31
N ALA A 158 -21.82 1.30 31.94
CA ALA A 158 -21.69 1.30 33.38
C ALA A 158 -21.15 2.67 33.83
N TYR A 159 -21.89 3.24 34.78
CA TYR A 159 -21.54 4.34 35.68
C TYR A 159 -21.70 5.79 35.17
N GLN A 160 -22.87 6.34 35.46
CA GLN A 160 -22.96 7.68 36.04
C GLN A 160 -23.61 7.55 37.43
N ILE A 161 -22.79 7.28 38.44
CA ILE A 161 -23.21 7.45 39.85
C ILE A 161 -23.20 8.95 40.11
N LYS A 162 -24.37 9.59 40.05
CA LYS A 162 -24.57 10.91 40.67
C LYS A 162 -24.50 10.73 42.17
N LYS A 163 -23.50 11.35 42.82
CA LYS A 163 -23.49 11.55 44.27
C LYS A 163 -24.21 12.87 44.62
N PRO A 164 -24.83 12.93 45.80
CA PRO A 164 -25.82 13.96 46.19
C PRO A 164 -25.23 15.36 46.35
#